data_AF-A0A4R8WB78-F1
#
_entry.id   AF-A0A4R8WB78-F1
#
_cell.length_a   1.000
_cell.length_b   1.000
_cell.length_c   1.000
_cell.angle_alpha   90.00
_cell.angle_beta   90.00
_cell.angle_gamma   90.00
#
_symmetry.space_group_name_H-M   'P 1'
#
loop_
_entity.id
_entity.type
_entity.pdbx_description
1 polymer ?
#
loop_
_entity_poly.entity_id
_entity_poly.type
_entity_poly.pdbx_seq_one_letter_code
_entity_poly.pdbx_strand_id
1 'polypeptide(L)'
;MMRMGGSGADSTAHAEEAFRTASMLSLAVALIAALAASVGVSLFLSRRITRSLAPVTEAAGRVADGDYTARIPAVGLGSEFDDLTSAFNSMATDLGRIEATRTRMLGDLAHEMRTPITTIGAYLEAIADGVQEADPATLTMLGDQVTRLARLSEDVSIVTTAEEGRLTMHRRRLSVAQVVADAVAQATAQYAAQSVTLTVTMTPAA
;
A
#
# COMPACT_ATOMS: atom_id res chain seq x y z
N MET A 1 -98.21 -17.60 33.51
CA MET A 1 -97.95 -17.08 32.16
C MET A 1 -97.13 -15.79 32.29
N MET A 2 -95.80 -15.83 32.20
CA MET A 2 -94.95 -14.71 31.79
C MET A 2 -93.51 -15.23 31.62
N ARG A 3 -92.93 -14.96 30.46
CA ARG A 3 -91.70 -15.58 29.94
C ARG A 3 -90.56 -14.55 30.09
N MET A 4 -89.70 -14.73 31.09
CA MET A 4 -88.42 -13.99 31.22
C MET A 4 -87.31 -14.84 30.56
N GLY A 5 -86.89 -14.48 29.35
CA GLY A 5 -85.83 -15.21 28.63
C GLY A 5 -85.07 -14.43 27.57
N GLY A 6 -85.22 -13.09 27.51
CA GLY A 6 -84.65 -12.26 26.45
C GLY A 6 -83.40 -11.44 26.81
N SER A 7 -83.13 -11.17 28.10
CA SER A 7 -82.09 -10.22 28.50
C SER A 7 -80.65 -10.76 28.48
N GLY A 8 -80.47 -12.09 28.54
CA GLY A 8 -79.14 -12.73 28.52
C GLY A 8 -78.47 -12.75 27.14
N ALA A 9 -79.26 -12.95 26.07
CA ALA A 9 -78.76 -13.09 24.70
C ALA A 9 -78.26 -11.74 24.12
N ASP A 10 -78.98 -10.65 24.37
CA ASP A 10 -78.57 -9.30 23.95
C ASP A 10 -77.31 -8.84 24.70
N SER A 11 -77.19 -9.18 25.99
CA SER A 11 -76.01 -8.85 26.80
C SER A 11 -74.74 -9.56 26.31
N THR A 12 -74.86 -10.82 25.87
CA THR A 12 -73.73 -11.57 25.32
C THR A 12 -73.29 -11.07 23.94
N ALA A 13 -74.23 -10.64 23.09
CA ALA A 13 -73.93 -10.11 21.76
C ALA A 13 -73.19 -8.76 21.85
N HIS A 14 -73.64 -7.85 22.71
CA HIS A 14 -72.97 -6.57 22.94
C HIS A 14 -71.57 -6.72 23.55
N ALA A 15 -71.37 -7.71 24.43
CA ALA A 15 -70.06 -8.02 24.99
C ALA A 15 -69.08 -8.52 23.91
N GLU A 16 -69.56 -9.35 22.97
CA GLU A 16 -68.74 -9.87 21.88
C GLU A 16 -68.35 -8.78 20.85
N GLU A 17 -69.27 -7.87 20.51
CA GLU A 17 -68.98 -6.73 19.64
C GLU A 17 -67.99 -5.74 20.27
N ALA A 18 -68.16 -5.42 21.55
CA ALA A 18 -67.24 -4.57 22.29
C ALA A 18 -65.84 -5.20 22.37
N PHE A 19 -65.77 -6.51 22.63
CA PHE A 19 -64.51 -7.26 22.68
C PHE A 19 -63.79 -7.28 21.32
N ARG A 20 -64.51 -7.53 20.21
CA ARG A 20 -63.95 -7.51 18.85
C ARG A 20 -63.39 -6.14 18.48
N THR A 21 -64.13 -5.07 18.80
CA THR A 21 -63.72 -3.69 18.50
C THR A 21 -62.50 -3.28 19.32
N ALA A 22 -62.50 -3.58 20.62
CA ALA A 22 -61.35 -3.33 21.49
C ALA A 22 -60.11 -4.13 21.04
N SER A 23 -60.30 -5.39 20.64
CA SER A 23 -59.23 -6.25 20.14
C SER A 23 -58.64 -5.71 18.83
N MET A 24 -59.47 -5.34 17.84
CA MET A 24 -58.99 -4.75 16.57
C MET A 24 -58.25 -3.44 16.79
N LEU A 25 -58.75 -2.56 17.67
CA LEU A 25 -58.09 -1.30 18.01
C LEU A 25 -56.72 -1.57 18.64
N SER A 26 -56.64 -2.48 19.61
CA SER A 26 -55.38 -2.83 20.27
C SER A 26 -54.35 -3.40 19.28
N LEU A 27 -54.80 -4.22 18.33
CA LEU A 27 -53.95 -4.81 17.29
C LEU A 27 -53.48 -3.75 16.29
N ALA A 28 -54.36 -2.83 15.89
CA ALA A 28 -53.98 -1.70 15.03
C ALA A 28 -52.94 -0.79 15.70
N VAL A 29 -53.14 -0.46 16.98
CA VAL A 29 -52.18 0.34 17.75
C VAL A 29 -50.85 -0.39 17.90
N ALA A 30 -50.86 -1.68 18.21
CA ALA A 30 -49.65 -2.50 18.31
C ALA A 30 -48.89 -2.55 16.98
N LEU A 31 -49.59 -2.73 15.85
CA LEU A 31 -48.98 -2.71 14.52
C LEU A 31 -48.36 -1.36 14.19
N ILE A 32 -49.07 -0.26 14.45
CA ILE A 32 -48.54 1.10 14.21
C ILE A 32 -47.31 1.36 15.08
N ALA A 33 -47.36 0.98 16.37
CA ALA A 33 -46.23 1.12 17.27
C ALA A 33 -45.02 0.30 16.82
N ALA A 34 -45.24 -0.96 16.39
CA ALA A 34 -44.19 -1.82 15.88
C ALA A 34 -43.57 -1.26 14.59
N LEU A 35 -44.39 -0.75 13.66
CA LEU A 35 -43.91 -0.10 12.44
C LEU A 35 -43.10 1.17 12.74
N ALA A 36 -43.60 2.01 13.64
CA ALA A 36 -42.91 3.22 14.06
C ALA A 36 -41.55 2.91 14.72
N ALA A 37 -41.51 1.91 15.61
CA ALA A 37 -40.28 1.44 16.24
C ALA A 37 -39.29 0.88 15.21
N SER A 38 -39.76 0.05 14.27
CA SER A 38 -38.94 -0.52 13.20
C SER A 38 -38.32 0.56 12.32
N VAL A 39 -39.10 1.54 11.87
CA VAL A 39 -38.59 2.68 11.09
C VAL A 39 -37.60 3.50 11.92
N GLY A 40 -37.91 3.74 13.20
CA GLY A 40 -37.02 4.46 14.11
C GLY A 40 -35.64 3.79 14.26
N VAL A 41 -35.62 2.48 14.52
CA VAL A 41 -34.39 1.67 14.63
C VAL A 41 -33.64 1.63 13.31
N SER A 42 -34.35 1.43 12.18
CA SER A 42 -33.75 1.39 10.84
C SER A 42 -33.05 2.71 10.50
N LEU A 43 -33.72 3.85 10.71
CA LEU A 43 -33.13 5.17 10.47
C LEU A 43 -31.97 5.46 11.42
N PHE A 44 -32.06 5.04 12.68
CA PHE A 44 -30.98 5.19 13.65
C PHE A 44 -29.74 4.40 13.23
N LEU A 45 -29.90 3.12 12.89
CA LEU A 45 -28.80 2.25 12.51
C LEU A 45 -28.18 2.68 11.17
N SER A 46 -29.02 3.03 10.19
CA SER A 46 -28.56 3.57 8.91
C SER A 46 -27.70 4.83 9.09
N ARG A 47 -28.19 5.80 9.86
CA ARG A 47 -27.42 7.03 10.15
C ARG A 47 -26.13 6.75 10.90
N ARG A 48 -26.16 5.82 11.86
CA ARG A 48 -24.98 5.42 12.65
C ARG A 48 -23.90 4.79 11.77
N ILE A 49 -24.27 3.87 10.88
CA ILE A 49 -23.32 3.20 9.96
C ILE A 49 -22.73 4.21 8.97
N THR A 50 -23.57 5.00 8.29
CA THR A 50 -23.11 5.97 7.30
C THR A 50 -22.15 7.00 7.90
N ARG A 51 -22.46 7.51 9.10
CA ARG A 51 -21.59 8.46 9.80
C ARG A 51 -20.24 7.85 10.18
N SER A 52 -20.20 6.54 10.40
CA SER A 52 -18.99 5.83 10.78
C SER A 52 -18.10 5.46 9.59
N LEU A 53 -18.68 5.31 8.41
CA LEU A 53 -17.94 5.06 7.17
C LEU A 53 -17.37 6.33 6.54
N ALA A 54 -17.94 7.51 6.83
CA ALA A 54 -17.47 8.78 6.27
C ALA A 54 -15.96 9.04 6.51
N PRO A 55 -15.39 8.84 7.71
CA PRO A 55 -13.94 8.98 7.94
C PRO A 55 -13.10 8.01 7.12
N VAL A 56 -13.60 6.80 6.85
CA VAL A 56 -12.90 5.79 6.03
C VAL A 56 -12.83 6.26 4.58
N THR A 57 -13.96 6.73 4.03
CA THR A 57 -14.02 7.25 2.66
C THR A 57 -13.14 8.48 2.49
N GLU A 58 -13.15 9.39 3.47
CA GLU A 58 -12.31 10.59 3.46
C GLU A 58 -10.81 10.23 3.53
N ALA A 59 -10.43 9.35 4.45
CA ALA A 59 -9.04 8.91 4.59
C ALA A 59 -8.56 8.17 3.33
N ALA A 60 -9.40 7.31 2.74
CA ALA A 60 -9.11 6.64 1.49
C ALA A 60 -8.92 7.62 0.32
N GLY A 61 -9.75 8.66 0.24
CA GLY A 61 -9.60 9.75 -0.73
C GLY A 61 -8.26 10.46 -0.58
N ARG A 62 -7.89 10.83 0.65
CA ARG A 62 -6.57 11.44 0.93
C ARG A 62 -5.40 10.56 0.54
N VAL A 63 -5.47 9.25 0.84
CA VAL A 63 -4.44 8.29 0.41
C VAL A 63 -4.36 8.21 -1.11
N ALA A 64 -5.50 8.23 -1.82
CA ALA A 64 -5.54 8.26 -3.28
C ALA A 64 -4.94 9.54 -3.87
N ASP A 65 -5.06 10.66 -3.16
CA ASP A 65 -4.43 11.94 -3.51
C ASP A 65 -2.93 12.01 -3.14
N GLY A 66 -2.36 10.92 -2.60
CA GLY A 66 -0.94 10.80 -2.25
C GLY A 66 -0.60 11.17 -0.79
N ASP A 67 -1.58 11.48 0.04
CA ASP A 67 -1.38 11.75 1.45
C ASP A 67 -1.43 10.45 2.29
N TYR A 68 -0.28 9.79 2.37
CA TYR A 68 -0.09 8.56 3.14
C TYR A 68 -0.02 8.77 4.65
N THR A 69 -0.18 10.01 5.14
CA THR A 69 -0.29 10.32 6.58
C THR A 69 -1.72 10.24 7.09
N ALA A 70 -2.71 10.11 6.20
CA ALA A 70 -4.11 9.97 6.56
C ALA A 70 -4.34 8.73 7.44
N ARG A 71 -5.08 8.91 8.53
CA ARG A 71 -5.42 7.83 9.48
C ARG A 71 -6.90 7.87 9.81
N ILE A 72 -7.48 6.69 9.99
CA ILE A 72 -8.83 6.55 10.50
C ILE A 72 -8.75 6.55 12.03
N PRO A 73 -9.49 7.43 12.73
CA PRO A 73 -9.53 7.46 14.18
C PRO A 73 -10.27 6.23 14.74
N ALA A 74 -9.91 5.80 15.95
CA ALA A 74 -10.63 4.73 16.64
C ALA A 74 -12.03 5.22 17.06
N VAL A 75 -13.07 4.70 16.41
CA VAL A 75 -14.48 5.08 16.67
C VAL A 75 -15.15 4.12 17.66
N GLY A 76 -14.57 2.93 17.91
CA GLY A 76 -15.06 1.98 18.92
C GLY A 76 -16.45 1.43 18.59
N LEU A 77 -16.62 0.91 17.38
CA LEU A 77 -17.92 0.41 16.87
C LEU A 77 -18.09 -1.11 16.96
N GLY A 78 -17.05 -1.80 17.43
CA GLY A 78 -16.95 -3.25 17.45
C GLY A 78 -15.60 -3.70 16.88
N SER A 79 -15.22 -4.93 17.22
CA SER A 79 -13.96 -5.54 16.81
C SER A 79 -13.71 -5.49 15.30
N GLU A 80 -14.76 -5.72 14.51
CA GLU A 80 -14.68 -5.78 13.05
C GLU A 80 -14.31 -4.42 12.44
N PHE A 81 -14.80 -3.32 13.03
CA PHE A 81 -14.47 -1.97 12.58
C PHE A 81 -13.07 -1.55 13.04
N ASP A 82 -12.67 -1.98 14.24
CA ASP A 82 -11.33 -1.72 14.77
C ASP A 82 -10.27 -2.47 13.95
N ASP A 83 -10.54 -3.70 13.53
CA ASP A 83 -9.70 -4.48 12.61
C ASP A 83 -9.55 -3.79 11.25
N LEU A 84 -10.66 -3.32 10.67
CA LEU A 84 -10.64 -2.55 9.42
C LEU A 84 -9.78 -1.27 9.55
N THR A 85 -9.95 -0.55 10.66
CA THR A 85 -9.20 0.68 10.96
C THR A 85 -7.70 0.39 11.07
N SER A 86 -7.34 -0.69 11.78
CA SER A 86 -5.96 -1.14 11.93
C SER A 86 -5.33 -1.55 10.60
N ALA A 87 -6.06 -2.34 9.79
CA ALA A 87 -5.61 -2.77 8.48
C ALA A 87 -5.39 -1.59 7.52
N PHE A 88 -6.32 -0.64 7.48
CA PHE A 88 -6.19 0.58 6.67
C PHE A 88 -4.99 1.42 7.11
N ASN A 89 -4.84 1.68 8.41
CA ASN A 89 -3.74 2.50 8.93
C ASN A 89 -2.37 1.85 8.68
N SER A 90 -2.29 0.52 8.75
CA SER A 90 -1.09 -0.25 8.41
C SER A 90 -0.77 -0.13 6.92
N MET A 91 -1.76 -0.35 6.05
CA MET A 91 -1.62 -0.17 4.60
C MET A 91 -1.14 1.24 4.23
N ALA A 92 -1.72 2.29 4.81
CA ALA A 92 -1.31 3.67 4.57
C ALA A 92 0.14 3.93 5.02
N THR A 93 0.56 3.31 6.13
CA THR A 93 1.94 3.40 6.63
C THR A 93 2.93 2.72 5.67
N ASP A 94 2.60 1.52 5.20
CA ASP A 94 3.43 0.78 4.26
C ASP A 94 3.57 1.51 2.92
N LEU A 95 2.46 2.05 2.41
CA LEU A 95 2.46 2.84 1.19
C LEU A 95 3.33 4.11 1.33
N GLY A 96 3.23 4.80 2.46
CA GLY A 96 4.10 5.95 2.75
C GLY A 96 5.58 5.58 2.81
N ARG A 97 5.92 4.41 3.37
CA ARG A 97 7.30 3.90 3.41
C ARG A 97 7.82 3.56 2.00
N ILE A 98 6.98 2.97 1.16
CA ILE A 98 7.29 2.66 -0.23
C ILE A 98 7.56 3.95 -1.00
N GLU A 99 6.67 4.94 -0.93
CA GLU A 99 6.85 6.21 -1.64
C GLU A 99 8.08 6.98 -1.17
N ALA A 100 8.32 7.04 0.14
CA ALA A 100 9.50 7.70 0.69
C ALA A 100 10.80 7.03 0.21
N THR A 101 10.79 5.70 0.07
CA THR A 101 11.92 4.94 -0.46
C THR A 101 12.12 5.22 -1.94
N ARG A 102 11.04 5.20 -2.73
CA ARG A 102 11.04 5.52 -4.16
C ARG A 102 11.59 6.93 -4.42
N THR A 103 11.08 7.94 -3.71
CA THR A 103 11.52 9.33 -3.88
C THR A 103 13.00 9.49 -3.54
N ARG A 104 13.47 8.84 -2.47
CA ARG A 104 14.89 8.85 -2.09
C ARG A 104 15.75 8.22 -3.18
N MET A 105 15.38 7.03 -3.65
CA MET A 105 16.09 6.34 -4.73
C MET A 105 16.16 7.21 -5.99
N LEU A 106 15.05 7.82 -6.41
CA LEU A 106 15.05 8.73 -7.57
C LEU A 106 15.96 9.94 -7.37
N GLY A 107 16.01 10.49 -6.14
CA GLY A 107 16.93 11.56 -5.78
C GLY A 107 18.40 11.13 -5.89
N ASP A 108 18.73 9.96 -5.33
CA ASP A 108 20.08 9.40 -5.35
C ASP A 108 20.53 9.11 -6.79
N LEU A 109 19.65 8.51 -7.61
CA LEU A 109 19.90 8.25 -9.03
C LEU A 109 20.14 9.54 -9.82
N ALA A 110 19.32 10.57 -9.59
CA ALA A 110 19.50 11.86 -10.24
C ALA A 110 20.85 12.50 -9.86
N HIS A 111 21.32 12.30 -8.63
CA HIS A 111 22.61 12.80 -8.17
C HIS A 111 23.78 12.04 -8.80
N GLU A 112 23.72 10.69 -8.78
CA GLU A 112 24.73 9.81 -9.36
C GLU A 112 24.85 9.97 -10.88
N MET A 113 23.76 10.28 -11.59
CA MET A 113 23.79 10.59 -13.02
C MET A 113 24.32 11.99 -13.33
N ARG A 114 24.06 12.97 -12.46
CA ARG A 114 24.47 14.37 -12.71
C ARG A 114 25.98 14.50 -12.84
N THR A 115 26.74 13.89 -11.93
CA THR A 115 28.21 13.96 -11.94
C THR A 115 28.82 13.53 -13.29
N PRO A 116 28.63 12.30 -13.78
CA PRO A 116 29.21 11.86 -15.04
C PRO A 116 28.68 12.67 -16.24
N ILE A 117 27.40 13.07 -16.25
CA ILE A 117 26.84 13.91 -17.33
C ILE A 117 27.52 15.29 -17.35
N THR A 118 27.67 15.93 -16.20
CA THR A 118 28.35 17.24 -16.09
C THR A 118 29.82 17.12 -16.49
N THR A 119 30.52 16.07 -16.08
CA THR A 119 31.92 15.82 -16.48
C THR A 119 32.03 15.62 -17.98
N ILE A 120 31.19 14.77 -18.58
CA ILE A 120 31.18 14.55 -20.03
C ILE A 120 30.92 15.88 -20.76
N GLY A 121 29.90 16.63 -20.34
CA GLY A 121 29.56 17.93 -20.94
C GLY A 121 30.72 18.92 -20.90
N ALA A 122 31.34 19.09 -19.72
CA ALA A 122 32.45 20.03 -19.55
C ALA A 122 33.67 19.68 -20.40
N TYR A 123 34.00 18.39 -20.53
CA TYR A 123 35.11 17.95 -21.37
C TYR A 123 34.80 18.10 -22.87
N LEU A 124 33.57 17.80 -23.30
CA LEU A 124 33.16 18.01 -24.68
C LEU A 124 33.17 19.51 -25.06
N GLU A 125 32.76 20.38 -24.14
CA GLU A 125 32.83 21.85 -24.30
C GLU A 125 34.28 22.33 -24.39
N ALA A 126 35.15 21.87 -23.49
CA ALA A 126 36.58 22.21 -23.52
C ALA A 126 37.28 21.73 -24.80
N ILE A 127 36.87 20.58 -25.34
CA ILE A 127 37.37 20.08 -26.65
C ILE A 127 36.88 20.97 -27.78
N ALA A 128 35.60 21.36 -27.77
CA ALA A 128 35.02 22.22 -28.80
C ALA A 128 35.66 23.62 -28.82
N ASP A 129 35.99 24.16 -27.65
CA ASP A 129 36.68 25.45 -27.48
C ASP A 129 38.19 25.39 -27.76
N GLY A 130 38.74 24.19 -28.01
CA GLY A 130 40.18 23.97 -28.25
C GLY A 130 41.04 24.10 -27.00
N VAL A 131 40.44 24.12 -25.81
CA VAL A 131 41.14 24.17 -24.51
C VAL A 131 41.70 22.79 -24.14
N GLN A 132 41.03 21.72 -24.54
CA GLN A 132 41.42 20.32 -24.30
C GLN A 132 41.57 19.57 -25.62
N GLU A 133 42.65 18.81 -25.79
CA GLU A 133 42.79 17.92 -26.96
C GLU A 133 42.01 16.61 -26.75
N ALA A 134 41.41 16.10 -27.83
CA ALA A 134 40.76 14.79 -27.87
C ALA A 134 41.80 13.65 -27.96
N ASP A 135 42.73 13.63 -27.00
CA ASP A 135 43.78 12.63 -26.92
C ASP A 135 43.24 11.27 -26.40
N PRO A 136 44.01 10.18 -26.52
CA PRO A 136 43.57 8.86 -26.08
C PRO A 136 43.18 8.81 -24.59
N ALA A 137 43.83 9.61 -23.72
CA ALA A 137 43.52 9.66 -22.31
C ALA A 137 42.15 10.30 -22.04
N THR A 138 41.84 11.41 -22.72
CA THR A 138 40.57 12.12 -22.63
C THR A 138 39.42 11.27 -23.16
N LEU A 139 39.61 10.61 -24.31
CA LEU A 139 38.62 9.71 -24.89
C LEU A 139 38.37 8.48 -23.99
N THR A 140 39.42 7.95 -23.35
CA THR A 140 39.28 6.84 -22.38
C THR A 140 38.47 7.28 -21.17
N MET A 141 38.78 8.45 -20.59
CA MET A 141 38.04 9.00 -19.44
C MET A 141 36.55 9.22 -19.77
N LEU A 142 36.24 9.82 -20.93
CA LEU A 142 34.86 9.99 -21.39
C LEU A 142 34.16 8.63 -21.59
N GLY A 143 34.85 7.65 -22.18
CA GLY A 143 34.35 6.28 -22.33
C GLY A 143 34.06 5.59 -20.99
N ASP A 144 34.89 5.82 -19.98
CA ASP A 144 34.69 5.31 -18.62
C ASP A 144 33.44 5.92 -17.97
N GLN A 145 33.19 7.23 -18.17
CA GLN A 145 31.97 7.88 -17.67
C GLN A 145 30.70 7.32 -18.34
N VAL A 146 30.73 7.10 -19.66
CA VAL A 146 29.62 6.46 -20.40
C VAL A 146 29.39 5.04 -19.90
N THR A 147 30.46 4.27 -19.70
CA THR A 147 30.39 2.90 -19.16
C THR A 147 29.80 2.89 -17.74
N ARG A 148 30.16 3.87 -16.91
CA ARG A 148 29.58 4.05 -15.56
C ARG A 148 28.07 4.33 -15.63
N LEU A 149 27.63 5.23 -16.50
CA LEU A 149 26.20 5.50 -16.73
C LEU A 149 25.44 4.26 -17.22
N ALA A 150 26.04 3.48 -18.12
CA ALA A 150 25.45 2.23 -18.61
C ALA A 150 25.26 1.20 -17.48
N ARG A 151 26.26 1.02 -16.62
CA ARG A 151 26.15 0.14 -15.44
C ARG A 151 25.06 0.61 -14.48
N LEU A 152 25.00 1.91 -14.18
CA LEU A 152 23.96 2.47 -13.32
C LEU A 152 22.55 2.23 -13.89
N SER A 153 22.38 2.37 -15.21
CA SER A 153 21.10 2.08 -15.88
C SER A 153 20.71 0.60 -15.75
N GLU A 154 21.68 -0.31 -15.87
CA GLU A 154 21.44 -1.74 -15.69
C GLU A 154 21.05 -2.06 -14.23
N ASP A 155 21.75 -1.48 -13.27
CA ASP A 155 21.46 -1.65 -11.83
C ASP A 155 20.02 -1.20 -11.51
N VAL A 156 19.58 -0.07 -12.06
CA VAL A 156 18.18 0.41 -11.91
C VAL A 156 17.18 -0.56 -12.55
N SER A 157 17.51 -1.12 -13.71
CA SER A 157 16.65 -2.10 -14.39
C SER A 157 16.46 -3.37 -13.56
N ILE A 158 17.54 -3.86 -12.95
CA ILE A 158 17.53 -5.02 -12.05
C ILE A 158 16.65 -4.73 -10.83
N VAL A 159 16.82 -3.58 -10.18
CA VAL A 159 15.99 -3.17 -9.02
C VAL A 159 14.52 -3.10 -9.41
N THR A 160 14.19 -2.46 -10.53
CA THR A 160 12.81 -2.34 -11.00
C THR A 160 12.18 -3.72 -11.27
N THR A 161 12.92 -4.62 -11.90
CA THR A 161 12.48 -6.00 -12.16
C THR A 161 12.25 -6.78 -10.87
N ALA A 162 13.04 -6.49 -9.82
CA ALA A 162 12.90 -7.11 -8.50
C ALA A 162 11.62 -6.65 -7.81
N GLU A 163 11.33 -5.35 -7.86
CA GLU A 163 10.13 -4.74 -7.25
C GLU A 163 8.84 -5.21 -7.91
N GLU A 164 8.85 -5.45 -9.24
CA GLU A 164 7.70 -6.03 -9.96
C GLU A 164 7.45 -7.52 -9.62
N GLY A 165 8.30 -8.15 -8.81
CA GLY A 165 8.22 -9.58 -8.49
C GLY A 165 8.53 -10.50 -9.67
N ARG A 166 9.15 -9.98 -10.73
CA ARG A 166 9.42 -10.68 -12.00
C ARG A 166 10.80 -11.32 -12.08
N LEU A 167 11.58 -11.22 -11.01
CA LEU A 167 12.92 -11.79 -10.94
C LEU A 167 12.83 -13.30 -10.74
N THR A 168 13.06 -14.06 -11.82
CA THR A 168 13.05 -15.53 -11.78
C THR A 168 14.37 -16.05 -11.20
N MET A 169 14.32 -16.66 -10.02
CA MET A 169 15.49 -17.27 -9.40
C MET A 169 15.73 -18.70 -9.91
N HIS A 170 16.86 -18.91 -10.60
CA HIS A 170 17.34 -20.24 -10.97
C HIS A 170 18.31 -20.79 -9.92
N ARG A 171 17.78 -21.57 -8.98
CA ARG A 171 18.58 -22.20 -7.91
C ARG A 171 19.34 -23.40 -8.46
N ARG A 172 20.67 -23.39 -8.33
CA ARG A 172 21.57 -24.51 -8.66
C ARG A 172 22.65 -24.67 -7.60
N ARG A 173 23.15 -25.89 -7.40
CA ARG A 173 24.32 -26.13 -6.55
C ARG A 173 25.57 -25.58 -7.25
N LEU A 174 26.39 -24.83 -6.51
CA LEU A 174 27.59 -24.17 -7.00
C LEU A 174 28.73 -24.44 -6.01
N SER A 175 29.96 -24.57 -6.51
CA SER A 175 31.15 -24.58 -5.65
C SER A 175 31.48 -23.15 -5.24
N VAL A 176 31.39 -22.86 -3.94
CA VAL A 176 31.75 -21.55 -3.40
C VAL A 176 33.22 -21.22 -3.71
N ALA A 177 34.11 -22.22 -3.68
CA ALA A 177 35.52 -22.06 -4.02
C ALA A 177 35.72 -21.60 -5.47
N GLN A 178 34.95 -22.14 -6.42
CA GLN A 178 35.02 -21.71 -7.82
C GLN A 178 34.48 -20.30 -8.01
N VAL A 179 33.33 -19.97 -7.40
CA VAL A 179 32.77 -18.61 -7.47
C VAL A 179 33.74 -17.57 -6.93
N VAL A 180 34.39 -17.86 -5.80
CA VAL A 180 35.39 -16.97 -5.21
C VAL A 180 36.64 -16.88 -6.09
N ALA A 181 37.12 -17.99 -6.65
CA ALA A 181 38.26 -17.98 -7.56
C ALA A 181 37.99 -17.13 -8.82
N ASP A 182 36.81 -17.27 -9.42
CA ASP A 182 36.40 -16.50 -10.60
C ASP A 182 36.33 -15.00 -10.28
N ALA A 183 35.74 -14.63 -9.15
CA ALA A 183 35.65 -13.25 -8.69
C ALA A 183 37.04 -12.64 -8.42
N VAL A 184 37.94 -13.40 -7.81
CA VAL A 184 39.32 -12.97 -7.52
C VAL A 184 40.10 -12.77 -8.82
N ALA A 185 40.00 -13.71 -9.76
CA ALA A 185 40.64 -13.58 -11.06
C ALA A 185 40.18 -12.31 -11.79
N GLN A 186 38.88 -12.02 -11.74
CA GLN A 186 38.30 -10.83 -12.35
C GLN A 186 38.74 -9.52 -11.67
N ALA A 187 38.91 -9.52 -10.34
CA ALA A 187 39.31 -8.35 -9.56
C ALA A 187 40.83 -8.09 -9.59
N THR A 188 41.66 -9.11 -9.79
CA THR A 188 43.12 -9.04 -9.60
C THR A 188 43.77 -7.92 -10.42
N ALA A 189 43.37 -7.75 -11.69
CA ALA A 189 43.94 -6.72 -12.56
C ALA A 189 43.70 -5.30 -12.05
N GLN A 190 42.52 -5.03 -11.48
CA GLN A 190 42.17 -3.73 -10.93
C GLN A 190 42.98 -3.40 -9.66
N TYR A 191 43.14 -4.38 -8.78
CA TYR A 191 43.92 -4.24 -7.55
C TYR A 191 45.41 -4.04 -7.84
N ALA A 192 45.95 -4.80 -8.80
CA ALA A 192 47.33 -4.64 -9.26
C ALA A 192 47.59 -3.25 -9.87
N ALA A 193 46.66 -2.72 -10.67
CA ALA A 193 46.75 -1.38 -11.24
C ALA A 193 46.80 -0.27 -10.16
N GLN A 194 46.22 -0.52 -8.98
CA GLN A 194 46.22 0.41 -7.85
C GLN A 194 47.30 0.09 -6.81
N SER A 195 48.22 -0.85 -7.09
CA SER A 195 49.25 -1.32 -6.14
C SER A 195 48.67 -1.85 -4.81
N VAL A 196 47.47 -2.42 -4.83
CA VAL A 196 46.81 -3.03 -3.67
C VAL A 196 46.96 -4.54 -3.74
N THR A 197 47.41 -5.18 -2.65
CA THR A 197 47.53 -6.64 -2.57
C THR A 197 46.19 -7.28 -2.22
N LEU A 198 45.66 -8.12 -3.11
CA LEU A 198 44.46 -8.93 -2.87
C LEU A 198 44.85 -10.28 -2.26
N THR A 199 44.43 -10.54 -1.02
CA THR A 199 44.68 -11.81 -0.32
C THR A 199 43.37 -12.55 -0.10
N VAL A 200 43.32 -13.83 -0.43
CA VAL A 200 42.11 -14.67 -0.31
C VAL A 200 42.37 -15.75 0.74
N THR A 201 41.52 -15.79 1.76
CA THR A 201 41.56 -16.83 2.79
C THR A 201 40.25 -17.59 2.73
N MET A 202 40.28 -18.87 2.35
CA MET A 202 39.09 -19.73 2.35
C MET A 202 39.26 -20.82 3.39
N THR A 203 38.31 -20.94 4.31
CA THR A 203 38.20 -22.10 5.19
C THR A 203 37.60 -23.26 4.39
N PRO A 204 38.23 -24.44 4.32
CA PRO A 204 37.66 -25.56 3.62
C PRO A 204 36.33 -25.96 4.27
N ALA A 205 35.32 -26.23 3.45
CA ALA A 205 34.06 -26.78 3.94
C ALA A 205 34.29 -28.20 4.46
N ALA A 206 33.85 -28.47 5.69
CA ALA A 206 33.82 -29.82 6.28
C ALA A 206 32.78 -30.72 5.59
#